data_AF-A0A5W0FAW0-F1
#
_entry.id   AF-A0A5W0FAW0-F1
#
_cell.length_a   1.000
_cell.length_b   1.000
_cell.length_c   1.000
_cell.angle_alpha   90.00
_cell.angle_beta   90.00
_cell.angle_gamma   90.00
#
_symmetry.space_group_name_H-M   'P 1'
#
loop_
_entity.id
_entity.type
_entity.pdbx_description
1 polymer ?
#
loop_
_entity_poly.entity_id
_entity_poly.type
_entity_poly.pdbx_seq_one_letter_code
_entity_poly.pdbx_strand_id
1 'polypeptide(L)'
;KFMTEGVPQFRLVYKGTTVKAIAPLTVRIELAKPGKEDMLSLFSLPIMPEKFWKNHKLSDPLSTPPLASGPYRITQWKMGQYIVYSRVKNYWAANLPVNRGRFNLDTIRYDYYLDDNVAFEAFKAGAFDLRLENDAKNWATRYIGKNFDNHYIIKEEQKNESAQDTRWLAFNIQRPVFKDRRVREAVTLAFDFEWMNKALFYNAWSRTNSYFQNTEYAARNYPDADELVLLAPMKKDLPPEVFTQIYQPPVSNGDGYDRENLLKADALLTQAGWVINGQQRVNSVTGKPLTFELLLPASSNSQWVLPFQHNLQRLGITMTIRQVDNSQLTNRMRSRDYDMMPRLWRAMPWPSSDLQISWASEYIDSSYNAPGVQSPVVDKLIAQIIAAQGDKAKLVPLGRALDRVLTWNYYMLPMWYMAQDRLAWWDKFSHPAIRPVYTIGLDTWWYDVNKAAKLPAARR
;
A
#
# COMPACT_ATOMS: atom_id res chain seq x y z
N LYS A 1 6.46 -26.67 8.80
CA LYS A 1 7.53 -25.65 8.99
C LYS A 1 6.97 -24.25 9.27
N PHE A 2 6.08 -23.68 8.45
CA PHE A 2 5.47 -22.37 8.75
C PHE A 2 4.73 -22.29 10.10
N MET A 3 4.09 -23.37 10.54
CA MET A 3 3.42 -23.40 11.86
C MET A 3 4.38 -23.32 13.07
N THR A 4 5.69 -23.54 12.86
CA THR A 4 6.71 -23.49 13.93
C THR A 4 7.66 -22.31 13.75
N GLU A 5 8.05 -22.01 12.51
CA GLU A 5 9.08 -21.01 12.17
C GLU A 5 8.49 -19.77 11.47
N GLY A 6 7.21 -19.76 11.12
CA GLY A 6 6.53 -18.63 10.47
C GLY A 6 6.13 -17.51 11.42
N VAL A 7 5.65 -16.40 10.85
CA VAL A 7 5.18 -15.24 11.62
C VAL A 7 4.01 -15.60 12.54
N PRO A 8 3.86 -14.96 13.72
CA PRO A 8 2.79 -15.27 14.67
C PRO A 8 1.38 -15.25 14.08
N GLN A 9 1.09 -14.31 13.17
CA GLN A 9 -0.22 -14.16 12.53
C GLN A 9 -0.60 -15.40 11.71
N PHE A 10 0.34 -15.96 10.95
CA PHE A 10 0.12 -17.18 10.17
C PHE A 10 -0.29 -18.35 11.09
N ARG A 11 0.38 -18.47 12.24
CA ARG A 11 0.11 -19.52 13.23
C ARG A 11 -1.26 -19.36 13.89
N LEU A 12 -1.70 -18.12 14.08
CA LEU A 12 -3.00 -17.81 14.68
C LEU A 12 -4.15 -18.08 13.70
N VAL A 13 -4.05 -17.58 12.46
CA VAL A 13 -5.04 -17.79 11.40
C VAL A 13 -5.22 -19.29 11.11
N TYR A 14 -4.13 -20.04 10.98
CA TYR A 14 -4.19 -21.47 10.63
C TYR A 14 -4.14 -22.41 11.83
N LYS A 15 -4.40 -21.91 13.05
CA LYS A 15 -4.38 -22.74 14.27
C LYS A 15 -5.37 -23.90 14.14
N GLY A 16 -4.85 -25.12 14.34
CA GLY A 16 -5.65 -26.36 14.24
C GLY A 16 -5.88 -26.86 12.81
N THR A 17 -5.40 -26.16 11.78
CA THR A 17 -5.44 -26.67 10.40
C THR A 17 -4.50 -27.88 10.27
N THR A 18 -4.96 -28.95 9.64
CA THR A 18 -4.14 -30.13 9.34
C THR A 18 -3.84 -30.22 7.85
N VAL A 19 -2.63 -30.68 7.52
CA VAL A 19 -2.17 -30.87 6.14
C VAL A 19 -1.53 -32.26 6.07
N LYS A 20 -2.10 -33.17 5.28
CA LYS A 20 -1.67 -34.57 5.17
C LYS A 20 -1.52 -34.98 3.71
N ALA A 21 -0.39 -35.57 3.36
CA ALA A 21 -0.26 -36.30 2.10
C ALA A 21 -1.06 -37.60 2.20
N ILE A 22 -2.09 -37.74 1.37
CA ILE A 22 -2.95 -38.94 1.35
C ILE A 22 -2.65 -39.86 0.17
N ALA A 23 -1.88 -39.37 -0.82
CA ALA A 23 -1.30 -40.13 -1.92
C ALA A 23 -0.06 -39.37 -2.46
N PRO A 24 0.77 -39.97 -3.35
CA PRO A 24 2.01 -39.33 -3.82
C PRO A 24 1.85 -37.93 -4.43
N LEU A 25 0.71 -37.64 -5.07
CA LEU A 25 0.40 -36.33 -5.68
C LEU A 25 -0.86 -35.69 -5.11
N THR A 26 -1.30 -36.12 -3.92
CA THR A 26 -2.56 -35.67 -3.31
C THR A 26 -2.35 -35.26 -1.87
N VAL A 27 -2.63 -33.99 -1.57
CA VAL A 27 -2.60 -33.42 -0.23
C VAL A 27 -4.03 -33.08 0.19
N ARG A 28 -4.40 -33.52 1.40
CA ARG A 28 -5.65 -33.15 2.06
C ARG A 28 -5.35 -32.07 3.10
N ILE A 29 -6.05 -30.96 2.98
CA ILE A 29 -6.02 -29.86 3.94
C ILE A 29 -7.38 -29.83 4.65
N GLU A 30 -7.36 -29.80 5.97
CA GLU A 30 -8.55 -29.67 6.80
C GLU A 30 -8.41 -28.45 7.70
N LEU A 31 -9.30 -27.47 7.53
CA LEU A 31 -9.34 -26.32 8.42
C LEU A 31 -10.01 -26.69 9.74
N ALA A 32 -9.56 -26.07 10.84
CA ALA A 32 -10.19 -26.23 12.14
C ALA A 32 -11.62 -25.67 12.20
N LYS A 33 -11.89 -24.64 11.40
CA LYS A 33 -13.19 -23.99 11.25
C LYS A 33 -13.47 -23.77 9.76
N PRO A 34 -14.74 -23.81 9.31
CA PRO A 34 -15.08 -23.47 7.94
C PRO A 34 -14.64 -22.04 7.60
N GLY A 35 -13.87 -21.88 6.51
CA GLY A 35 -13.37 -20.58 6.05
C GLY A 35 -12.90 -20.65 4.60
N LYS A 36 -13.68 -20.08 3.67
CA LYS A 36 -13.36 -20.14 2.23
C LYS A 36 -12.06 -19.40 1.89
N GLU A 37 -11.90 -18.18 2.39
CA GLU A 37 -10.71 -17.37 2.14
C GLU A 37 -9.47 -17.97 2.77
N ASP A 38 -9.57 -18.52 3.99
CA ASP A 38 -8.46 -19.21 4.64
C ASP A 38 -8.00 -20.42 3.80
N MET A 39 -8.94 -21.17 3.21
CA MET A 39 -8.62 -22.26 2.31
C MET A 39 -7.93 -21.78 1.03
N LEU A 40 -8.44 -20.73 0.38
CA LEU A 40 -7.84 -20.17 -0.84
C LEU A 40 -6.45 -19.58 -0.56
N SER A 41 -6.26 -18.94 0.58
CA SER A 41 -4.97 -18.38 1.00
C SER A 41 -3.92 -19.47 1.19
N LEU A 42 -4.29 -20.66 1.70
CA LEU A 42 -3.39 -21.82 1.74
C LEU A 42 -2.95 -22.30 0.35
N PHE A 43 -3.79 -22.17 -0.68
CA PHE A 43 -3.43 -22.52 -2.06
C PHE A 43 -2.50 -21.50 -2.72
N SER A 44 -2.39 -20.28 -2.16
CA SER A 44 -1.45 -19.27 -2.64
C SER A 44 -0.02 -19.44 -2.09
N LEU A 45 0.18 -20.37 -1.15
CA LEU A 45 1.49 -20.57 -0.54
C LEU A 45 2.50 -21.16 -1.53
N PRO A 46 3.77 -20.70 -1.48
CA PRO A 46 4.80 -21.26 -2.33
C PRO A 46 5.07 -22.72 -1.96
N ILE A 47 5.16 -23.59 -2.97
CA ILE A 47 5.61 -24.97 -2.79
C ILE A 47 7.13 -24.98 -2.71
N MET A 48 7.64 -25.35 -1.53
CA MET A 48 9.07 -25.31 -1.22
C MET A 48 9.69 -26.71 -1.26
N PRO A 49 10.89 -26.90 -1.84
CA PRO A 49 11.51 -28.22 -1.92
C PRO A 49 11.94 -28.72 -0.54
N GLU A 50 11.28 -29.79 -0.07
CA GLU A 50 11.51 -30.37 1.26
C GLU A 50 13.00 -30.70 1.51
N LYS A 51 13.68 -31.31 0.52
CA LYS A 51 15.09 -31.72 0.65
C LYS A 51 16.02 -30.59 1.09
N PHE A 52 15.73 -29.35 0.68
CA PHE A 52 16.47 -28.16 1.09
C PHE A 52 15.98 -27.64 2.44
N TRP A 53 14.68 -27.37 2.55
CA TRP A 53 14.12 -26.63 3.68
C TRP A 53 13.94 -27.43 4.97
N LYS A 54 13.98 -28.77 4.93
CA LYS A 54 13.90 -29.58 6.15
C LYS A 54 15.06 -29.29 7.11
N ASN A 55 16.26 -29.01 6.57
CA ASN A 55 17.49 -28.81 7.34
C ASN A 55 17.92 -27.32 7.41
N HIS A 56 17.15 -26.40 6.83
CA HIS A 56 17.46 -24.97 6.81
C HIS A 56 16.36 -24.21 7.55
N LYS A 57 16.68 -23.36 8.54
CA LYS A 57 15.63 -22.58 9.22
C LYS A 57 15.16 -21.44 8.31
N LEU A 58 13.88 -21.10 8.39
CA LEU A 58 13.33 -19.98 7.60
C LEU A 58 13.98 -18.62 7.96
N SER A 59 14.52 -18.49 9.17
CA SER A 59 15.22 -17.30 9.65
C SER A 59 16.66 -17.16 9.14
N ASP A 60 17.26 -18.24 8.64
CA ASP A 60 18.69 -18.26 8.37
C ASP A 60 18.96 -17.69 6.98
N PRO A 61 19.98 -16.81 6.84
CA PRO A 61 20.33 -16.26 5.54
C PRO A 61 20.74 -17.36 4.56
N LEU A 62 20.42 -17.16 3.28
CA LEU A 62 20.78 -18.09 2.20
C LEU A 62 22.04 -17.59 1.50
N SER A 63 23.08 -18.42 1.47
CA SER A 63 24.32 -18.14 0.72
C SER A 63 24.21 -18.55 -0.75
N THR A 64 23.35 -19.53 -1.06
CA THR A 64 23.04 -20.00 -2.40
C THR A 64 21.52 -20.01 -2.63
N PRO A 65 21.05 -19.66 -3.84
CA PRO A 65 19.64 -19.75 -4.16
C PRO A 65 19.14 -21.20 -4.11
N PRO A 66 18.03 -21.48 -3.41
CA PRO A 66 17.43 -22.81 -3.41
C PRO A 66 16.82 -23.13 -4.77
N LEU A 67 16.64 -24.43 -5.05
CA LEU A 67 15.84 -24.87 -6.18
C LEU A 67 14.40 -24.34 -6.07
N ALA A 68 13.80 -24.03 -7.22
CA ALA A 68 12.41 -23.60 -7.34
C ALA A 68 11.72 -24.39 -8.46
N SER A 69 10.39 -24.31 -8.51
CA SER A 69 9.55 -24.99 -9.50
C SER A 69 9.08 -24.08 -10.65
N GLY A 70 9.56 -22.83 -10.69
CA GLY A 70 9.13 -21.80 -11.63
C GLY A 70 9.77 -21.89 -13.02
N PRO A 71 9.36 -21.00 -13.95
CA PRO A 71 9.83 -20.98 -15.33
C PRO A 71 11.27 -20.46 -15.50
N TYR A 72 11.84 -19.85 -14.45
CA TYR A 72 13.21 -19.35 -14.43
C TYR A 72 14.00 -19.95 -13.27
N ARG A 73 15.31 -20.13 -13.49
CA ARG A 73 16.28 -20.48 -12.45
C ARG A 73 17.32 -19.37 -12.33
N ILE A 74 17.82 -19.16 -11.11
CA ILE A 74 18.93 -18.23 -10.88
C ILE A 74 20.21 -18.89 -11.37
N THR A 75 20.89 -18.23 -12.31
CA THR A 75 22.09 -18.77 -12.98
C THR A 75 23.35 -18.03 -12.62
N GLN A 76 23.26 -16.74 -12.29
CA GLN A 76 24.38 -15.93 -11.85
C GLN A 76 23.86 -14.89 -10.86
N TRP A 77 24.63 -14.59 -9.82
CA TRP A 77 24.34 -13.49 -8.91
C TRP A 77 25.62 -12.98 -8.29
N LYS A 78 25.60 -11.71 -7.89
CA LYS A 78 26.60 -11.12 -7.03
C LYS A 78 25.88 -10.24 -6.02
N MET A 79 26.06 -10.56 -4.74
CA MET A 79 25.31 -9.93 -3.66
C MET A 79 25.43 -8.40 -3.73
N GLY A 80 24.29 -7.72 -3.71
CA GLY A 80 24.20 -6.26 -3.81
C GLY A 80 24.55 -5.66 -5.17
N GLN A 81 24.82 -6.46 -6.22
CA GLN A 81 25.18 -5.95 -7.55
C GLN A 81 24.22 -6.41 -8.65
N TYR A 82 23.99 -7.71 -8.81
CA TYR A 82 23.05 -8.21 -9.82
C TYR A 82 22.55 -9.62 -9.53
N ILE A 83 21.45 -9.98 -10.19
CA ILE A 83 20.94 -11.36 -10.27
C ILE A 83 20.44 -11.65 -11.71
N VAL A 84 20.77 -12.83 -12.21
CA VAL A 84 20.41 -13.29 -13.56
C VAL A 84 19.56 -14.55 -13.48
N TYR A 85 18.35 -14.44 -14.01
CA TYR A 85 17.39 -15.50 -14.20
C TYR A 85 17.48 -16.02 -15.63
N SER A 86 17.70 -17.32 -15.81
CA SER A 86 17.63 -17.98 -17.12
C SER A 86 16.40 -18.85 -17.20
N ARG A 87 15.71 -18.82 -18.34
CA ARG A 87 14.52 -19.64 -18.60
C ARG A 87 14.86 -21.13 -18.54
N VAL A 88 14.00 -21.90 -17.89
CA VAL A 88 14.12 -23.36 -17.80
C VAL A 88 13.53 -23.97 -19.06
N LYS A 89 14.38 -24.50 -19.95
CA LYS A 89 13.97 -25.05 -21.26
C LYS A 89 12.91 -26.17 -21.13
N ASN A 90 12.98 -26.96 -20.08
CA ASN A 90 12.06 -28.06 -19.79
C ASN A 90 11.11 -27.74 -18.62
N TYR A 91 10.65 -26.48 -18.52
CA TYR A 91 9.69 -26.07 -17.51
C TYR A 91 8.41 -26.91 -17.61
N TRP A 92 8.10 -27.66 -16.55
CA TRP A 92 7.03 -28.66 -16.50
C TRP A 92 5.64 -28.09 -16.86
N ALA A 93 5.40 -26.81 -16.58
CA ALA A 93 4.11 -26.16 -16.77
C ALA A 93 4.08 -25.19 -17.96
N ALA A 94 5.06 -25.24 -18.88
CA ALA A 94 5.14 -24.33 -20.02
C ALA A 94 3.88 -24.36 -20.91
N ASN A 95 3.29 -25.55 -21.10
CA ASN A 95 2.16 -25.76 -22.01
C ASN A 95 0.79 -25.69 -21.32
N LEU A 96 0.74 -25.49 -20.00
CA LEU A 96 -0.52 -25.34 -19.27
C LEU A 96 -1.24 -24.06 -19.73
N PRO A 97 -2.58 -24.05 -19.86
CA PRO A 97 -3.33 -22.88 -20.33
C PRO A 97 -2.99 -21.58 -19.60
N VAL A 98 -2.76 -21.64 -18.28
CA VAL A 98 -2.42 -20.48 -17.42
C VAL A 98 -1.05 -19.83 -17.72
N ASN A 99 -0.18 -20.54 -18.46
CA ASN A 99 1.19 -20.12 -18.77
C ASN A 99 1.46 -19.90 -20.26
N ARG A 100 0.52 -20.25 -21.14
CA ARG A 100 0.69 -20.01 -22.59
C ARG A 100 0.81 -18.52 -22.87
N GLY A 101 1.83 -18.13 -23.65
CA GLY A 101 2.12 -16.72 -23.96
C GLY A 101 2.85 -15.96 -22.83
N ARG A 102 3.26 -16.64 -21.76
CA ARG A 102 4.01 -16.06 -20.64
C ARG A 102 5.45 -16.58 -20.60
N PHE A 103 6.31 -15.82 -19.92
CA PHE A 103 7.72 -16.13 -19.65
C PHE A 103 8.53 -16.25 -20.95
N ASN A 104 8.36 -15.30 -21.86
CA ASN A 104 8.90 -15.39 -23.22
C ASN A 104 10.38 -15.03 -23.33
N LEU A 105 10.93 -14.33 -22.33
CA LEU A 105 12.34 -13.93 -22.32
C LEU A 105 13.23 -15.08 -21.88
N ASP A 106 14.36 -15.30 -22.55
CA ASP A 106 15.30 -16.36 -22.18
C ASP A 106 16.17 -15.99 -20.99
N THR A 107 16.48 -14.71 -20.82
CA THR A 107 17.28 -14.19 -19.72
C THR A 107 16.64 -12.92 -19.17
N ILE A 108 16.55 -12.80 -17.85
CA ILE A 108 16.14 -11.60 -17.15
C ILE A 108 17.25 -11.25 -16.17
N ARG A 109 17.81 -10.05 -16.28
CA ARG A 109 18.83 -9.54 -15.39
C ARG A 109 18.28 -8.35 -14.61
N TYR A 110 18.48 -8.38 -13.30
CA TYR A 110 18.24 -7.24 -12.43
C TYR A 110 19.60 -6.73 -11.94
N ASP A 111 19.89 -5.47 -12.23
CA ASP A 111 21.05 -4.75 -11.71
C ASP A 111 20.62 -3.88 -10.52
N TYR A 112 21.40 -3.92 -9.44
CA TYR A 112 21.17 -3.15 -8.23
C TYR A 112 22.04 -1.90 -8.24
N TYR A 113 21.39 -0.74 -8.14
CA TYR A 113 22.05 0.55 -8.03
C TYR A 113 21.73 1.14 -6.66
N LEU A 114 22.75 1.70 -5.99
CA LEU A 114 22.57 2.40 -4.71
C LEU A 114 21.98 3.80 -4.89
N ASP A 115 22.17 4.39 -6.07
CA ASP A 115 21.69 5.72 -6.43
C ASP A 115 20.83 5.63 -7.70
N ASP A 116 19.62 6.17 -7.62
CA ASP A 116 18.65 6.10 -8.70
C ASP A 116 18.98 7.02 -9.88
N ASN A 117 19.72 8.12 -9.67
CA ASN A 117 20.19 8.96 -10.77
C ASN A 117 21.20 8.23 -11.63
N VAL A 118 22.10 7.46 -11.00
CA VAL A 118 23.04 6.59 -11.71
C VAL A 118 22.28 5.52 -12.49
N ALA A 119 21.29 4.87 -11.87
CA ALA A 119 20.43 3.90 -12.56
C ALA A 119 19.72 4.51 -13.78
N PHE A 120 19.19 5.73 -13.63
CA PHE A 120 18.50 6.44 -14.71
C PHE A 120 19.41 6.82 -15.88
N GLU A 121 20.62 7.33 -15.61
CA GLU A 121 21.58 7.61 -16.68
C GLU A 121 22.09 6.32 -17.34
N ALA A 122 22.28 5.24 -16.58
CA ALA A 122 22.63 3.92 -17.11
C ALA A 122 21.52 3.36 -18.03
N PHE A 123 20.24 3.53 -17.66
CA PHE A 123 19.09 3.20 -18.51
C PHE A 123 19.11 3.98 -19.84
N LYS A 124 19.27 5.31 -19.78
CA LYS A 124 19.38 6.17 -20.98
C LYS A 124 20.57 5.80 -21.86
N ALA A 125 21.64 5.32 -21.24
CA ALA A 125 22.82 4.79 -21.90
C ALA A 125 22.70 3.32 -22.30
N GLY A 126 21.52 2.69 -22.18
CA GLY A 126 21.23 1.33 -22.65
C GLY A 126 21.97 0.23 -21.90
N ALA A 127 22.34 0.45 -20.64
CA ALA A 127 22.92 -0.59 -19.78
C ALA A 127 21.87 -1.63 -19.34
N PHE A 128 20.60 -1.22 -19.29
CA PHE A 128 19.45 -2.09 -19.11
C PHE A 128 18.24 -1.53 -19.84
N ASP A 129 17.21 -2.38 -19.94
CA ASP A 129 16.26 -2.29 -21.04
C ASP A 129 14.92 -1.66 -20.68
N LEU A 130 14.56 -1.69 -19.40
CA LEU A 130 13.25 -1.29 -18.91
C LEU A 130 13.38 -0.68 -17.53
N ARG A 131 12.61 0.38 -17.29
CA ARG A 131 12.55 1.11 -16.03
C ARG A 131 11.11 1.43 -15.68
N LEU A 132 10.72 1.11 -14.46
CA LEU A 132 9.54 1.68 -13.80
C LEU A 132 9.94 2.98 -13.14
N GLU A 133 9.22 4.06 -13.44
CA GLU A 133 9.55 5.39 -12.91
C GLU A 133 8.61 5.77 -11.77
N ASN A 134 9.18 5.92 -10.58
CA ASN A 134 8.43 6.34 -9.39
C ASN A 134 8.72 7.80 -9.01
N ASP A 135 9.74 8.44 -9.59
CA ASP A 135 10.09 9.82 -9.34
C ASP A 135 9.40 10.77 -10.33
N ALA A 136 8.56 11.62 -9.77
CA ALA A 136 7.77 12.59 -10.51
C ALA A 136 8.61 13.61 -11.27
N LYS A 137 9.71 14.08 -10.66
CA LYS A 137 10.60 15.08 -11.25
C LYS A 137 11.32 14.50 -12.46
N ASN A 138 11.85 13.29 -12.32
CA ASN A 138 12.52 12.57 -13.41
C ASN A 138 11.55 12.41 -14.57
N TRP A 139 10.35 11.88 -14.32
CA TRP A 139 9.33 11.68 -15.35
C TRP A 139 8.98 12.97 -16.09
N ALA A 140 8.83 14.07 -15.37
CA ALA A 140 8.45 15.35 -15.95
C ALA A 140 9.58 16.03 -16.75
N THR A 141 10.84 15.88 -16.33
CA THR A 141 11.92 16.79 -16.80
C THR A 141 13.11 16.10 -17.48
N ARG A 142 13.31 14.79 -17.29
CA ARG A 142 14.58 14.14 -17.68
C ARG A 142 14.48 13.11 -18.80
N TYR A 143 13.27 12.69 -19.18
CA TYR A 143 13.03 11.80 -20.32
C TYR A 143 13.09 12.56 -21.65
N ILE A 144 14.24 13.15 -21.94
CA ILE A 144 14.49 14.03 -23.09
C ILE A 144 15.81 13.67 -23.78
N GLY A 145 15.94 14.04 -25.06
CA GLY A 145 17.15 13.88 -25.87
C GLY A 145 17.04 12.77 -26.92
N LYS A 146 18.11 12.59 -27.69
CA LYS A 146 18.11 11.84 -28.98
C LYS A 146 17.46 10.46 -28.94
N ASN A 147 17.65 9.67 -27.87
CA ASN A 147 17.05 8.33 -27.78
C ASN A 147 15.52 8.38 -27.62
N PHE A 148 14.98 9.44 -27.01
CA PHE A 148 13.54 9.67 -26.90
C PHE A 148 13.02 10.34 -28.18
N ASP A 149 13.73 11.34 -28.71
CA ASP A 149 13.33 12.04 -29.94
C ASP A 149 13.24 11.07 -31.14
N ASN A 150 14.18 10.12 -31.23
CA ASN A 150 14.19 9.07 -32.26
C ASN A 150 13.31 7.86 -31.91
N HIS A 151 12.58 7.89 -30.80
CA HIS A 151 11.70 6.81 -30.34
C HIS A 151 12.42 5.47 -30.13
N TYR A 152 13.72 5.50 -29.82
CA TYR A 152 14.49 4.31 -29.42
C TYR A 152 14.17 3.88 -27.99
N ILE A 153 13.82 4.83 -27.14
CA ILE A 153 13.23 4.57 -25.83
C ILE A 153 11.79 5.05 -25.88
N ILE A 154 10.86 4.13 -25.64
CA ILE A 154 9.45 4.43 -25.47
C ILE A 154 9.23 4.88 -24.03
N LYS A 155 8.49 5.96 -23.87
CA LYS A 155 8.03 6.50 -22.59
C LYS A 155 6.51 6.41 -22.58
N GLU A 156 5.94 5.66 -21.64
CA GLU A 156 4.51 5.43 -21.56
C GLU A 156 3.96 5.74 -20.16
N GLU A 157 2.87 6.49 -20.13
CA GLU A 157 2.06 6.69 -18.94
C GLU A 157 0.67 6.11 -19.20
N GLN A 158 0.22 5.20 -18.34
CA GLN A 158 -1.12 4.62 -18.43
C GLN A 158 -1.85 4.84 -17.12
N LYS A 159 -3.13 5.22 -17.20
CA LYS A 159 -3.99 5.29 -16.02
C LYS A 159 -4.11 3.91 -15.40
N ASN A 160 -3.89 3.82 -14.09
CA ASN A 160 -4.07 2.59 -13.34
C ASN A 160 -5.42 2.62 -12.62
N GLU A 161 -6.35 1.79 -13.09
CA GLU A 161 -7.69 1.65 -12.53
C GLU A 161 -7.82 0.44 -11.59
N SER A 162 -6.75 -0.34 -11.42
CA SER A 162 -6.73 -1.41 -10.41
C SER A 162 -6.68 -0.84 -9.00
N ALA A 163 -7.00 -1.69 -8.01
CA ALA A 163 -6.82 -1.36 -6.60
C ALA A 163 -5.39 -0.87 -6.35
N GLN A 164 -5.24 0.25 -5.64
CA GLN A 164 -3.94 0.90 -5.44
C GLN A 164 -3.47 0.83 -4.00
N ASP A 165 -2.16 0.66 -3.85
CA ASP A 165 -1.45 0.97 -2.62
C ASP A 165 -1.60 2.46 -2.34
N THR A 166 -2.00 2.81 -1.12
CA THR A 166 -2.24 4.19 -0.70
C THR A 166 -1.40 4.55 0.53
N ARG A 167 -0.99 5.81 0.62
CA ARG A 167 -0.21 6.34 1.75
C ARG A 167 -1.13 7.06 2.72
N TRP A 168 -0.91 6.82 4.00
CA TRP A 168 -1.71 7.40 5.09
C TRP A 168 -0.84 7.73 6.29
N LEU A 169 -1.29 8.65 7.15
CA LEU A 169 -0.73 8.84 8.50
C LEU A 169 -1.69 8.25 9.52
N ALA A 170 -1.25 7.23 10.26
CA ALA A 170 -2.05 6.64 11.34
C ALA A 170 -2.00 7.52 12.59
N PHE A 171 -3.17 7.87 13.12
CA PHE A 171 -3.29 8.46 14.45
C PHE A 171 -3.37 7.34 15.48
N ASN A 172 -2.46 7.28 16.46
CA ASN A 172 -2.61 6.36 17.57
C ASN A 172 -3.72 6.87 18.51
N ILE A 173 -4.95 6.36 18.33
CA ILE A 173 -6.12 6.85 19.06
C ILE A 173 -6.17 6.39 20.53
N GLN A 174 -5.23 5.53 20.93
CA GLN A 174 -5.01 5.16 22.33
C GLN A 174 -4.25 6.27 23.08
N ARG A 175 -3.63 7.21 22.37
CA ARG A 175 -3.01 8.40 22.98
C ARG A 175 -4.09 9.44 23.28
N PRO A 176 -4.06 10.09 24.46
CA PRO A 176 -5.04 11.11 24.84
C PRO A 176 -5.22 12.21 23.79
N VAL A 177 -4.12 12.61 23.12
CA VAL A 177 -4.09 13.67 22.11
C VAL A 177 -4.97 13.39 20.89
N PHE A 178 -5.11 12.12 20.50
CA PHE A 178 -5.86 11.71 19.31
C PHE A 178 -7.15 10.94 19.63
N LYS A 179 -7.58 10.94 20.90
CA LYS A 179 -8.81 10.24 21.31
C LYS A 179 -10.05 10.88 20.68
N ASP A 180 -10.11 12.21 20.64
CA ASP A 180 -11.22 12.95 20.04
C ASP A 180 -11.10 13.00 18.51
N ARG A 181 -12.17 12.57 17.81
CA ARG A 181 -12.26 12.58 16.34
C ARG A 181 -12.04 13.98 15.75
N ARG A 182 -12.55 15.02 16.41
CA ARG A 182 -12.47 16.40 15.94
C ARG A 182 -11.03 16.90 15.89
N VAL A 183 -10.17 16.42 16.79
CA VAL A 183 -8.73 16.71 16.75
C VAL A 183 -8.08 16.05 15.54
N ARG A 184 -8.42 14.79 15.23
CA ARG A 184 -7.89 14.07 14.05
C ARG A 184 -8.34 14.71 12.74
N GLU A 185 -9.59 15.14 12.68
CA GLU A 185 -10.15 15.90 11.55
C GLU A 185 -9.46 17.26 11.38
N ALA A 186 -9.27 18.02 12.46
CA ALA A 186 -8.55 19.29 12.44
C ALA A 186 -7.09 19.14 11.96
N VAL A 187 -6.39 18.09 12.42
CA VAL A 187 -5.04 17.78 11.94
C VAL A 187 -5.05 17.38 10.46
N THR A 188 -6.10 16.70 9.99
CA THR A 188 -6.28 16.36 8.56
C THR A 188 -6.50 17.60 7.70
N LEU A 189 -7.25 18.59 8.17
CA LEU A 189 -7.46 19.89 7.51
C LEU A 189 -6.16 20.70 7.34
N ALA A 190 -5.18 20.49 8.22
CA ALA A 190 -3.87 21.15 8.10
C ALA A 190 -2.96 20.54 7.01
N PHE A 191 -3.33 19.41 6.42
CA PHE A 191 -2.53 18.73 5.40
C PHE A 191 -2.87 19.24 3.99
N ASP A 192 -2.06 20.17 3.51
CA ASP A 192 -2.21 20.82 2.20
C ASP A 192 -1.61 19.97 1.08
N PHE A 193 -2.38 18.98 0.61
CA PHE A 193 -1.96 18.10 -0.47
C PHE A 193 -1.77 18.85 -1.78
N GLU A 194 -2.68 19.75 -2.15
CA GLU A 194 -2.65 20.42 -3.44
C GLU A 194 -1.38 21.24 -3.60
N TRP A 195 -0.97 21.96 -2.55
CA TRP A 195 0.32 22.66 -2.56
C TRP A 195 1.50 21.69 -2.62
N MET A 196 1.52 20.64 -1.79
CA MET A 196 2.63 19.67 -1.78
C MET A 196 2.77 18.97 -3.14
N ASN A 197 1.66 18.55 -3.73
CA ASN A 197 1.65 17.86 -5.01
C ASN A 197 2.15 18.76 -6.14
N LYS A 198 1.73 20.03 -6.14
CA LYS A 198 2.20 21.04 -7.10
C LYS A 198 3.68 21.40 -6.91
N ALA A 199 4.07 21.75 -5.69
CA ALA A 199 5.38 22.34 -5.39
C ALA A 199 6.50 21.30 -5.28
N LEU A 200 6.19 20.10 -4.74
CA LEU A 200 7.19 19.08 -4.43
C LEU A 200 7.14 17.92 -5.42
N PHE A 201 5.96 17.59 -5.93
CA PHE A 201 5.72 16.33 -6.64
C PHE A 201 5.24 16.47 -8.09
N TYR A 202 5.34 17.66 -8.70
CA TYR A 202 5.04 17.88 -10.13
C TYR A 202 3.64 17.38 -10.55
N ASN A 203 2.67 17.47 -9.63
CA ASN A 203 1.30 16.96 -9.80
C ASN A 203 1.21 15.45 -10.13
N ALA A 204 2.23 14.66 -9.77
CA ALA A 204 2.27 13.25 -10.12
C ALA A 204 1.40 12.36 -9.24
N TRP A 205 1.05 12.80 -8.04
CA TRP A 205 0.24 11.99 -7.13
C TRP A 205 -1.24 12.32 -7.25
N SER A 206 -2.08 11.36 -6.89
CA SER A 206 -3.52 11.55 -6.70
C SER A 206 -3.87 11.45 -5.21
N ARG A 207 -4.86 12.23 -4.78
CA ARG A 207 -5.31 12.23 -3.39
C ARG A 207 -6.04 10.94 -3.08
N THR A 208 -5.63 10.26 -2.02
CA THR A 208 -6.38 9.09 -1.51
C THR A 208 -7.67 9.55 -0.83
N ASN A 209 -8.78 8.83 -1.04
CA ASN A 209 -10.03 9.10 -0.33
C ASN A 209 -10.79 7.85 0.14
N SER A 210 -10.20 6.65 -0.02
CA SER A 210 -10.84 5.37 0.33
C SER A 210 -9.80 4.31 0.70
N TYR A 211 -10.15 3.43 1.64
CA TYR A 211 -9.38 2.22 1.96
C TYR A 211 -9.53 1.13 0.88
N PHE A 212 -10.50 1.28 -0.02
CA PHE A 212 -10.69 0.42 -1.19
C PHE A 212 -10.48 1.22 -2.49
N GLN A 213 -9.42 2.04 -2.49
CA GLN A 213 -9.06 2.94 -3.59
C GLN A 213 -9.16 2.23 -4.95
N ASN A 214 -9.80 2.90 -5.92
CA ASN A 214 -10.06 2.40 -7.27
C ASN A 214 -10.95 1.15 -7.41
N THR A 215 -11.68 0.74 -6.36
CA THR A 215 -12.61 -0.41 -6.46
C THR A 215 -14.08 0.02 -6.36
N GLU A 216 -15.00 -0.92 -6.57
CA GLU A 216 -16.45 -0.73 -6.37
C GLU A 216 -16.88 -0.67 -4.89
N TYR A 217 -15.98 -1.07 -3.98
CA TYR A 217 -16.17 -1.09 -2.53
C TYR A 217 -15.88 0.26 -1.87
N ALA A 218 -15.34 1.22 -2.63
CA ALA A 218 -15.12 2.59 -2.16
C ALA A 218 -16.46 3.34 -1.98
N ALA A 219 -16.63 4.00 -0.84
CA ALA A 219 -17.84 4.76 -0.50
C ALA A 219 -17.87 6.14 -1.19
N ARG A 220 -18.12 6.15 -2.51
CA ARG A 220 -18.06 7.38 -3.34
C ARG A 220 -19.32 8.23 -3.36
N ASN A 221 -20.45 7.67 -2.95
CA ASN A 221 -21.77 8.31 -3.00
C ASN A 221 -22.38 8.40 -1.60
N TYR A 222 -23.57 9.01 -1.48
CA TYR A 222 -24.42 8.82 -0.30
C TYR A 222 -24.71 7.33 -0.08
N PRO A 223 -24.92 6.87 1.18
CA PRO A 223 -25.24 5.48 1.44
C PRO A 223 -26.54 5.11 0.74
N ASP A 224 -26.50 4.03 -0.05
CA ASP A 224 -27.69 3.47 -0.69
C ASP A 224 -28.57 2.69 0.31
N ALA A 225 -29.69 2.13 -0.17
CA ALA A 225 -30.62 1.40 0.70
C ALA A 225 -29.96 0.20 1.40
N ASP A 226 -29.07 -0.51 0.73
CA ASP A 226 -28.38 -1.68 1.29
C ASP A 226 -27.36 -1.26 2.36
N GLU A 227 -26.59 -0.20 2.11
CA GLU A 227 -25.72 0.42 3.12
C GLU A 227 -26.52 0.90 4.34
N LEU A 228 -27.67 1.53 4.13
CA LEU A 228 -28.52 2.04 5.22
C LEU A 228 -29.08 0.91 6.09
N VAL A 229 -29.47 -0.23 5.51
CA VAL A 229 -29.90 -1.41 6.28
C VAL A 229 -28.78 -1.89 7.21
N LEU A 230 -27.53 -1.85 6.75
CA LEU A 230 -26.36 -2.24 7.56
C LEU A 230 -26.05 -1.21 8.65
N LEU A 231 -26.11 0.09 8.32
CA LEU A 231 -25.63 1.17 9.19
C LEU A 231 -26.68 1.69 10.18
N ALA A 232 -27.98 1.67 9.83
CA ALA A 232 -29.05 2.23 10.65
C ALA A 232 -29.12 1.63 12.08
N PRO A 233 -28.94 0.32 12.30
CA PRO A 233 -28.91 -0.26 13.64
C PRO A 233 -27.76 0.26 14.53
N MET A 234 -26.74 0.87 13.93
CA MET A 234 -25.55 1.39 14.61
C MET A 234 -25.48 2.92 14.58
N LYS A 235 -26.53 3.60 14.14
CA LYS A 235 -26.55 5.06 13.90
C LYS A 235 -26.09 5.90 15.09
N LYS A 236 -26.42 5.50 16.32
CA LYS A 236 -26.04 6.22 17.55
C LYS A 236 -24.52 6.20 17.83
N ASP A 237 -23.82 5.20 17.31
CA ASP A 237 -22.39 4.97 17.54
C ASP A 237 -21.55 5.45 16.34
N LEU A 238 -22.20 6.10 15.37
CA LEU A 238 -21.61 6.55 14.12
C LEU A 238 -21.64 8.07 14.01
N PRO A 239 -20.62 8.69 13.40
CA PRO A 239 -20.68 10.10 13.07
C PRO A 239 -21.89 10.43 12.18
N PRO A 240 -22.61 11.54 12.41
CA PRO A 240 -23.79 11.90 11.60
C PRO A 240 -23.50 12.01 10.10
N GLU A 241 -22.28 12.43 9.74
CA GLU A 241 -21.85 12.64 8.35
C GLU A 241 -21.82 11.34 7.54
N VAL A 242 -21.71 10.18 8.21
CA VAL A 242 -21.87 8.85 7.59
C VAL A 242 -23.21 8.77 6.82
N PHE A 243 -24.24 9.47 7.26
CA PHE A 243 -25.57 9.42 6.63
C PHE A 243 -25.87 10.61 5.73
N THR A 244 -25.17 11.74 5.91
CA THR A 244 -25.57 13.03 5.36
C THR A 244 -24.54 13.67 4.45
N GLN A 245 -23.35 13.09 4.31
CA GLN A 245 -22.27 13.65 3.49
C GLN A 245 -21.47 12.57 2.75
N ILE A 246 -20.87 12.99 1.63
CA ILE A 246 -19.88 12.20 0.91
C ILE A 246 -18.51 12.60 1.45
N TYR A 247 -17.74 11.62 1.94
CA TYR A 247 -16.40 11.91 2.44
C TYR A 247 -15.50 12.37 1.28
N GLN A 248 -14.83 13.51 1.49
CA GLN A 248 -13.72 13.94 0.66
C GLN A 248 -12.61 14.45 1.57
N PRO A 249 -11.34 14.09 1.30
CA PRO A 249 -10.22 14.74 1.96
C PRO A 249 -10.24 16.25 1.68
N PRO A 250 -9.74 17.09 2.60
CA PRO A 250 -9.67 18.52 2.41
C PRO A 250 -8.92 18.89 1.14
N VAL A 251 -9.48 19.84 0.39
CA VAL A 251 -8.89 20.42 -0.82
C VAL A 251 -8.53 21.87 -0.54
N SER A 252 -7.33 22.29 -0.92
CA SER A 252 -6.89 23.69 -0.94
C SER A 252 -6.83 24.25 -2.36
N ASN A 253 -6.55 25.54 -2.50
CA ASN A 253 -6.23 26.17 -3.79
C ASN A 253 -4.76 25.93 -4.24
N GLY A 254 -3.94 25.27 -3.42
CA GLY A 254 -2.54 24.94 -3.69
C GLY A 254 -1.57 26.13 -3.68
N ASP A 255 -1.90 27.23 -2.98
CA ASP A 255 -1.05 28.42 -2.85
C ASP A 255 -0.05 28.38 -1.66
N GLY A 256 -0.21 27.43 -0.74
CA GLY A 256 0.65 27.22 0.43
C GLY A 256 0.14 27.90 1.72
N TYR A 257 -1.02 28.55 1.67
CA TYR A 257 -1.73 29.02 2.84
C TYR A 257 -3.25 28.87 2.71
N ASP A 258 -3.72 27.67 3.02
CA ASP A 258 -5.14 27.37 3.07
C ASP A 258 -5.82 27.93 4.34
N ARG A 259 -6.18 29.22 4.30
CA ARG A 259 -6.87 29.88 5.41
C ARG A 259 -8.23 29.24 5.73
N GLU A 260 -8.95 28.74 4.73
CA GLU A 260 -10.29 28.19 4.94
C GLU A 260 -10.26 26.90 5.73
N ASN A 261 -9.37 25.97 5.37
CA ASN A 261 -9.23 24.73 6.10
C ASN A 261 -8.63 24.95 7.50
N LEU A 262 -7.73 25.93 7.67
CA LEU A 262 -7.22 26.30 9.00
C LEU A 262 -8.30 26.89 9.91
N LEU A 263 -9.25 27.69 9.39
CA LEU A 263 -10.38 28.19 10.18
C LEU A 263 -11.34 27.07 10.61
N LYS A 264 -11.61 26.10 9.72
CA LYS A 264 -12.40 24.91 10.07
C LYS A 264 -11.70 24.08 11.14
N ALA A 265 -10.38 23.90 11.01
CA ALA A 265 -9.58 23.18 11.99
C ALA A 265 -9.59 23.87 13.36
N ASP A 266 -9.43 25.19 13.41
CA ASP A 266 -9.54 25.98 14.64
C ASP A 266 -10.89 25.78 15.34
N ALA A 267 -12.00 25.88 14.60
CA ALA A 267 -13.34 25.68 15.15
C ALA A 267 -13.52 24.28 15.75
N LEU A 268 -13.05 23.23 15.06
CA LEU A 268 -13.10 21.85 15.55
C LEU A 268 -12.26 21.65 16.82
N LEU A 269 -11.07 22.25 16.87
CA LEU A 269 -10.20 22.21 18.04
C LEU A 269 -10.86 22.91 19.23
N THR A 270 -11.42 24.10 19.04
CA THR A 270 -12.15 24.82 20.09
C THR A 270 -13.35 24.03 20.60
N GLN A 271 -14.15 23.42 19.73
CA GLN A 271 -15.25 22.54 20.12
C GLN A 271 -14.77 21.29 20.90
N ALA A 272 -13.55 20.82 20.63
CA ALA A 272 -12.90 19.74 21.35
C ALA A 272 -12.20 20.19 22.65
N GLY A 273 -12.36 21.45 23.07
CA GLY A 273 -11.78 21.98 24.29
C GLY A 273 -10.30 22.39 24.15
N TRP A 274 -9.82 22.62 22.94
CA TRP A 274 -8.47 23.11 22.67
C TRP A 274 -8.51 24.59 22.27
N VAL A 275 -8.01 25.44 23.15
CA VAL A 275 -8.05 26.91 23.01
C VAL A 275 -6.65 27.47 22.76
N ILE A 276 -6.56 28.63 22.10
CA ILE A 276 -5.30 29.34 21.97
C ILE A 276 -4.97 30.04 23.29
N ASN A 277 -3.75 29.80 23.80
CA ASN A 277 -3.13 30.56 24.86
C ASN A 277 -1.74 31.01 24.40
N GLY A 278 -1.58 32.32 24.17
CA GLY A 278 -0.39 32.87 23.51
C GLY A 278 -0.27 32.34 22.07
N GLN A 279 0.85 31.69 21.75
CA GLN A 279 1.11 31.06 20.45
C GLN A 279 0.80 29.55 20.44
N GLN A 280 0.32 29.00 21.56
CA GLN A 280 0.11 27.56 21.71
C GLN A 280 -1.37 27.21 21.81
N ARG A 281 -1.71 26.07 21.22
CA ARG A 281 -2.99 25.40 21.43
C ARG A 281 -2.89 24.58 22.70
N VAL A 282 -3.74 24.85 23.69
CA VAL A 282 -3.73 24.17 24.98
C VAL A 282 -5.10 23.59 25.29
N ASN A 283 -5.13 22.50 26.05
CA ASN A 283 -6.38 21.93 26.55
C ASN A 283 -6.96 22.86 27.63
N SER A 284 -8.22 23.28 27.47
CA SER A 284 -8.86 24.29 28.32
C SER A 284 -9.00 23.87 29.79
N VAL A 285 -9.00 22.57 30.07
CA VAL A 285 -9.14 22.01 31.42
C VAL A 285 -7.78 21.77 32.06
N THR A 286 -6.86 21.14 31.34
CA THR A 286 -5.57 20.70 31.91
C THR A 286 -4.43 21.71 31.72
N GLY A 287 -4.60 22.69 30.85
CA GLY A 287 -3.55 23.64 30.46
C GLY A 287 -2.40 23.03 29.64
N LYS A 288 -2.42 21.73 29.36
CA LYS A 288 -1.36 21.05 28.61
C LYS A 288 -1.40 21.43 27.12
N PRO A 289 -0.24 21.66 26.49
CA PRO A 289 -0.18 21.99 25.06
C PRO A 289 -0.57 20.79 24.19
N LEU A 290 -1.17 21.07 23.03
CA LEU A 290 -1.48 20.09 21.99
C LEU A 290 -0.18 19.75 21.26
N THR A 291 0.51 18.72 21.77
CA THR A 291 1.80 18.26 21.26
C THR A 291 1.74 16.77 20.94
N PHE A 292 2.36 16.35 19.84
CA PHE A 292 2.51 14.94 19.48
C PHE A 292 3.76 14.68 18.64
N GLU A 293 4.24 13.44 18.67
CA GLU A 293 5.37 12.96 17.86
C GLU A 293 4.92 12.34 16.53
N LEU A 294 5.56 12.73 15.44
CA LEU A 294 5.55 12.02 14.17
C LEU A 294 6.80 11.13 14.06
N LEU A 295 6.61 9.82 14.11
CA LEU A 295 7.66 8.81 13.98
C LEU A 295 7.90 8.43 12.52
N LEU A 296 9.14 8.52 12.06
CA LEU A 296 9.55 8.25 10.67
C LEU A 296 10.75 7.30 10.58
N PRO A 297 10.83 6.45 9.53
CA PRO A 297 12.09 5.81 9.18
C PRO A 297 13.10 6.86 8.70
N ALA A 298 14.37 6.70 9.08
CA ALA A 298 15.45 7.58 8.63
C ALA A 298 15.63 7.61 7.09
N SER A 299 15.22 6.55 6.40
CA SER A 299 15.25 6.45 4.93
C SER A 299 14.02 7.02 4.22
N SER A 300 13.05 7.58 4.96
CA SER A 300 11.79 8.07 4.38
C SER A 300 11.98 9.31 3.51
N ASN A 301 11.24 9.39 2.39
CA ASN A 301 10.98 10.69 1.78
C ASN A 301 10.22 11.56 2.79
N SER A 302 10.83 12.67 3.21
CA SER A 302 10.37 13.55 4.28
C SER A 302 10.07 14.98 3.79
N GLN A 303 10.06 15.22 2.46
CA GLN A 303 9.83 16.55 1.88
C GLN A 303 8.47 17.16 2.28
N TRP A 304 7.47 16.34 2.58
CA TRP A 304 6.13 16.74 3.02
C TRP A 304 6.04 17.11 4.51
N VAL A 305 7.02 16.70 5.32
CA VAL A 305 6.92 16.74 6.79
C VAL A 305 7.01 18.17 7.32
N LEU A 306 7.96 18.96 6.83
CA LEU A 306 8.13 20.35 7.27
C LEU A 306 6.96 21.25 6.85
N PRO A 307 6.43 21.18 5.61
CA PRO A 307 5.21 21.89 5.25
C PRO A 307 4.01 21.53 6.15
N PHE A 308 3.84 20.25 6.46
CA PHE A 308 2.77 19.81 7.36
C PHE A 308 2.96 20.34 8.79
N GLN A 309 4.19 20.27 9.31
CA GLN A 309 4.54 20.83 10.61
C GLN A 309 4.24 22.34 10.68
N HIS A 310 4.60 23.08 9.65
CA HIS A 310 4.36 24.53 9.55
C HIS A 310 2.86 24.86 9.58
N ASN A 311 2.03 24.11 8.87
CA ASN A 311 0.58 24.29 8.92
C ASN A 311 -0.02 23.98 10.30
N LEU A 312 0.51 22.97 11.01
CA LEU A 312 0.11 22.66 12.38
C LEU A 312 0.54 23.76 13.36
N GLN A 313 1.73 24.35 13.18
CA GLN A 313 2.20 25.47 14.00
C GLN A 313 1.28 26.69 13.88
N ARG A 314 0.71 26.95 12.70
CA ARG A 314 -0.30 28.02 12.50
C ARG A 314 -1.57 27.80 13.34
N LEU A 315 -1.89 26.56 13.70
CA LEU A 315 -2.98 26.21 14.61
C LEU A 315 -2.57 26.22 16.09
N GLY A 316 -1.31 26.55 16.40
CA GLY A 316 -0.71 26.46 17.74
C GLY A 316 -0.32 25.03 18.15
N ILE A 317 -0.31 24.08 17.22
CA ILE A 317 -0.03 22.66 17.47
C ILE A 317 1.46 22.40 17.32
N THR A 318 2.06 21.69 18.28
CA THR A 318 3.46 21.30 18.21
C THR A 318 3.59 19.85 17.76
N MET A 319 3.99 19.63 16.51
CA MET A 319 4.40 18.29 16.04
C MET A 319 5.91 18.17 16.11
N THR A 320 6.43 17.22 16.88
CA THR A 320 7.87 16.89 16.89
C THR A 320 8.17 15.79 15.88
N ILE A 321 9.33 15.84 15.23
CA ILE A 321 9.72 14.87 14.21
C ILE A 321 10.77 13.95 14.81
N ARG A 322 10.50 12.64 14.80
CA ARG A 322 11.43 11.62 15.29
C ARG A 322 11.79 10.64 14.18
N GLN A 323 13.01 10.72 13.68
CA GLN A 323 13.56 9.75 12.74
C GLN A 323 14.33 8.66 13.48
N VAL A 324 14.11 7.40 13.09
CA VAL A 324 14.74 6.22 13.70
C VAL A 324 15.15 5.20 12.64
N ASP A 325 16.06 4.29 12.98
CA ASP A 325 16.40 3.16 12.12
C ASP A 325 15.26 2.12 12.04
N ASN A 326 15.33 1.20 11.08
CA ASN A 326 14.26 0.23 10.83
C ASN A 326 14.01 -0.73 12.01
N SER A 327 15.03 -1.07 12.79
CA SER A 327 14.89 -1.96 13.95
C SER A 327 14.12 -1.25 15.07
N GLN A 328 14.49 0.00 15.36
CA GLN A 328 13.78 0.83 16.32
C GLN A 328 12.35 1.14 15.85
N LEU A 329 12.15 1.45 14.57
CA LEU A 329 10.80 1.67 14.00
C LEU A 329 9.92 0.44 14.18
N THR A 330 10.44 -0.74 13.88
CA THR A 330 9.71 -2.01 14.02
C THR A 330 9.34 -2.29 15.47
N ASN A 331 10.26 -2.06 16.40
CA ASN A 331 10.02 -2.25 17.83
C ASN A 331 8.93 -1.29 18.35
N ARG A 332 9.06 0.01 18.06
CA ARG A 332 8.07 1.03 18.47
C ARG A 332 6.71 0.79 17.82
N MET A 333 6.67 0.35 16.56
CA MET A 333 5.43 -0.04 15.90
C MET A 333 4.73 -1.22 16.62
N ARG A 334 5.49 -2.26 16.99
CA ARG A 334 4.97 -3.44 17.69
C ARG A 334 4.49 -3.13 19.11
N SER A 335 5.19 -2.24 19.82
CA SER A 335 4.80 -1.79 21.16
C SER A 335 3.80 -0.64 21.16
N ARG A 336 3.32 -0.20 19.99
CA ARG A 336 2.44 0.97 19.82
C ARG A 336 3.00 2.27 20.43
N ASP A 337 4.33 2.37 20.50
CA ASP A 337 5.01 3.52 21.06
C ASP A 337 5.24 4.61 20.00
N TYR A 338 4.17 5.31 19.63
CA TYR A 338 4.17 6.48 18.76
C TYR A 338 2.87 7.26 18.96
N ASP A 339 2.81 8.51 18.51
CA ASP A 339 1.55 9.26 18.43
C ASP A 339 1.00 9.24 17.00
N MET A 340 1.84 9.53 16.02
CA MET A 340 1.51 9.44 14.60
C MET A 340 2.64 8.76 13.81
N MET A 341 2.31 7.97 12.79
CA MET A 341 3.30 7.39 11.89
C MET A 341 2.75 7.14 10.47
N PRO A 342 3.59 7.17 9.42
CA PRO A 342 3.17 6.82 8.07
C PRO A 342 2.93 5.33 7.93
N ARG A 343 1.89 4.97 7.19
CA ARG A 343 1.51 3.59 6.86
C ARG A 343 1.20 3.48 5.37
N LEU A 344 1.59 2.34 4.82
CA LEU A 344 1.11 1.88 3.52
C LEU A 344 -0.15 1.07 3.77
N TRP A 345 -1.27 1.52 3.20
CA TRP A 345 -2.47 0.70 3.10
C TRP A 345 -2.42 -0.01 1.75
N ARG A 346 -2.28 -1.34 1.79
CA ARG A 346 -2.07 -2.13 0.58
C ARG A 346 -3.34 -2.16 -0.27
N ALA A 347 -3.15 -2.24 -1.58
CA ALA A 347 -4.20 -2.46 -2.55
C ALA A 347 -5.11 -3.61 -2.10
N MET A 348 -6.40 -3.32 -1.94
CA MET A 348 -7.40 -4.26 -1.48
C MET A 348 -8.50 -4.36 -2.53
N PRO A 349 -8.41 -5.30 -3.49
CA PRO A 349 -9.35 -5.36 -4.60
C PRO A 349 -10.77 -5.79 -4.18
N TRP A 350 -10.91 -6.47 -3.03
CA TRP A 350 -12.18 -6.75 -2.37
C TRP A 350 -12.02 -6.79 -0.84
N PRO A 351 -13.11 -6.63 -0.07
CA PRO A 351 -13.09 -6.78 1.39
C PRO A 351 -12.90 -8.26 1.74
N SER A 352 -11.74 -8.61 2.29
CA SER A 352 -11.38 -9.98 2.68
C SER A 352 -11.31 -10.16 4.20
N SER A 353 -11.09 -11.38 4.68
CA SER A 353 -10.88 -11.68 6.10
C SER A 353 -9.64 -10.98 6.69
N ASP A 354 -8.66 -10.60 5.87
CA ASP A 354 -7.45 -9.89 6.31
C ASP A 354 -7.74 -8.53 6.98
N LEU A 355 -8.93 -7.96 6.75
CA LEU A 355 -9.40 -6.75 7.43
C LEU A 355 -9.38 -6.89 8.95
N GLN A 356 -9.57 -8.11 9.49
CA GLN A 356 -9.50 -8.35 10.93
C GLN A 356 -8.14 -7.96 11.51
N ILE A 357 -7.05 -8.34 10.84
CA ILE A 357 -5.68 -8.08 11.29
C ILE A 357 -5.38 -6.57 11.37
N SER A 358 -6.11 -5.77 10.59
CA SER A 358 -5.93 -4.32 10.49
C SER A 358 -6.87 -3.51 11.37
N TRP A 359 -8.07 -4.03 11.67
CA TRP A 359 -9.15 -3.20 12.24
C TRP A 359 -9.94 -3.84 13.38
N ALA A 360 -9.97 -5.17 13.48
CA ALA A 360 -10.78 -5.82 14.49
C ALA A 360 -10.18 -5.67 15.89
N SER A 361 -11.03 -5.48 16.90
CA SER A 361 -10.63 -5.25 18.29
C SER A 361 -9.85 -6.42 18.88
N GLU A 362 -10.14 -7.66 18.47
CA GLU A 362 -9.39 -8.87 18.89
C GLU A 362 -7.93 -8.83 18.42
N TYR A 363 -7.64 -8.10 17.34
CA TYR A 363 -6.31 -7.96 16.76
C TYR A 363 -5.65 -6.63 17.17
N ILE A 364 -6.00 -6.06 18.33
CA ILE A 364 -5.44 -4.79 18.79
C ILE A 364 -3.91 -4.81 18.94
N ASP A 365 -3.32 -5.97 19.25
CA ASP A 365 -1.86 -6.14 19.36
C ASP A 365 -1.17 -6.32 17.99
N SER A 366 -1.94 -6.37 16.91
CA SER A 366 -1.41 -6.39 15.55
C SER A 366 -0.74 -5.05 15.22
N SER A 367 0.48 -5.12 14.69
CA SER A 367 1.17 -3.96 14.13
C SER A 367 0.48 -3.38 12.88
N TYR A 368 -0.47 -4.10 12.29
CA TYR A 368 -1.28 -3.60 11.16
C TYR A 368 -2.44 -2.71 11.63
N ASN A 369 -2.99 -2.96 12.82
CA ASN A 369 -3.91 -2.03 13.49
C ASN A 369 -3.12 -0.85 14.07
N ALA A 370 -2.52 -0.05 13.18
CA ALA A 370 -1.66 1.06 13.55
C ALA A 370 -2.42 2.15 14.33
N PRO A 371 -3.68 2.52 13.98
CA PRO A 371 -4.40 3.51 14.76
C PRO A 371 -4.81 3.02 16.15
N GLY A 372 -4.85 1.70 16.40
CA GLY A 372 -5.32 1.13 17.66
C GLY A 372 -6.84 1.17 17.77
N VAL A 373 -7.56 0.84 16.69
CA VAL A 373 -9.02 0.82 16.64
C VAL A 373 -9.56 -0.31 17.50
N GLN A 374 -10.52 0.04 18.36
CA GLN A 374 -11.39 -0.89 19.07
C GLN A 374 -12.81 -0.36 18.94
N SER A 375 -13.63 -0.98 18.08
CA SER A 375 -14.96 -0.48 17.75
C SER A 375 -15.92 -1.63 17.48
N PRO A 376 -16.98 -1.79 18.30
CA PRO A 376 -18.01 -2.82 18.06
C PRO A 376 -18.69 -2.69 16.69
N VAL A 377 -18.79 -1.47 16.15
CA VAL A 377 -19.34 -1.22 14.80
C VAL A 377 -18.43 -1.81 13.75
N VAL A 378 -17.12 -1.53 13.83
CA VAL A 378 -16.12 -2.03 12.88
C VAL A 378 -16.03 -3.55 12.97
N ASP A 379 -16.02 -4.10 14.18
CA ASP A 379 -16.01 -5.55 14.42
C ASP A 379 -17.22 -6.24 13.79
N LYS A 380 -18.41 -5.65 13.94
CA LYS A 380 -19.65 -6.19 13.37
C LYS A 380 -19.62 -6.18 11.84
N LEU A 381 -19.18 -5.08 11.22
CA LEU A 381 -19.06 -4.99 9.76
C LEU A 381 -18.05 -6.01 9.23
N ILE A 382 -16.89 -6.16 9.88
CA ILE A 382 -15.87 -7.15 9.50
C ILE A 382 -16.41 -8.58 9.64
N ALA A 383 -17.14 -8.89 10.71
CA ALA A 383 -17.76 -10.20 10.89
C ALA A 383 -18.77 -10.51 9.76
N GLN A 384 -19.56 -9.52 9.35
CA GLN A 384 -20.48 -9.66 8.22
C GLN A 384 -19.75 -9.82 6.88
N ILE A 385 -18.66 -9.10 6.66
CA ILE A 385 -17.78 -9.25 5.48
C ILE A 385 -17.27 -10.69 5.40
N ILE A 386 -16.81 -11.26 6.51
CA ILE A 386 -16.30 -12.64 6.57
C ILE A 386 -17.42 -13.64 6.28
N ALA A 387 -18.61 -13.44 6.84
CA ALA A 387 -19.75 -14.29 6.57
C ALA A 387 -20.24 -14.21 5.12
N ALA A 388 -20.00 -13.08 4.44
CA ALA A 388 -20.40 -12.83 3.05
C ALA A 388 -19.34 -13.22 2.01
N GLN A 389 -18.20 -13.81 2.41
CA GLN A 389 -17.14 -14.16 1.47
C GLN A 389 -17.63 -15.09 0.35
N GLY A 390 -17.32 -14.73 -0.89
CA GLY A 390 -17.82 -15.41 -2.09
C GLY A 390 -19.18 -14.93 -2.60
N ASP A 391 -19.86 -14.01 -1.90
CA ASP A 391 -21.09 -13.36 -2.34
C ASP A 391 -20.82 -11.88 -2.62
N LYS A 392 -20.47 -11.58 -3.87
CA LYS A 392 -20.12 -10.21 -4.29
C LYS A 392 -21.27 -9.23 -4.03
N ALA A 393 -22.52 -9.64 -4.27
CA ALA A 393 -23.68 -8.76 -4.10
C ALA A 393 -23.84 -8.30 -2.64
N LYS A 394 -23.54 -9.16 -1.67
CA LYS A 394 -23.50 -8.79 -0.24
C LYS A 394 -22.24 -8.00 0.13
N LEU A 395 -21.10 -8.32 -0.46
CA LEU A 395 -19.83 -7.67 -0.12
C LEU A 395 -19.76 -6.19 -0.56
N VAL A 396 -20.42 -5.81 -1.66
CA VAL A 396 -20.38 -4.42 -2.17
C VAL A 396 -20.90 -3.41 -1.13
N PRO A 397 -22.13 -3.53 -0.60
CA PRO A 397 -22.64 -2.60 0.42
C PRO A 397 -21.87 -2.72 1.74
N LEU A 398 -21.39 -3.91 2.12
CA LEU A 398 -20.56 -4.10 3.32
C LEU A 398 -19.20 -3.38 3.22
N GLY A 399 -18.54 -3.48 2.07
CA GLY A 399 -17.28 -2.80 1.80
C GLY A 399 -17.44 -1.28 1.86
N ARG A 400 -18.48 -0.75 1.21
CA ARG A 400 -18.80 0.69 1.24
C ARG A 400 -19.16 1.17 2.65
N ALA A 401 -19.98 0.42 3.37
CA ALA A 401 -20.32 0.72 4.76
C ALA A 401 -19.06 0.79 5.64
N LEU A 402 -18.17 -0.20 5.55
CA LEU A 402 -16.91 -0.20 6.30
C LEU A 402 -16.01 0.98 5.90
N ASP A 403 -15.80 1.21 4.61
CA ASP A 403 -14.97 2.31 4.09
C ASP A 403 -15.46 3.66 4.63
N ARG A 404 -16.76 3.88 4.58
CA ARG A 404 -17.44 5.08 5.08
C ARG A 404 -17.24 5.26 6.59
N VAL A 405 -17.43 4.19 7.37
CA VAL A 405 -17.23 4.23 8.82
C VAL A 405 -15.79 4.56 9.17
N LEU A 406 -14.82 3.94 8.48
CA LEU A 406 -13.39 4.18 8.74
C LEU A 406 -12.95 5.59 8.34
N THR A 407 -13.35 6.08 7.17
CA THR A 407 -13.01 7.42 6.67
C THR A 407 -13.60 8.51 7.55
N TRP A 408 -14.90 8.43 7.87
CA TRP A 408 -15.54 9.41 8.75
C TRP A 408 -15.06 9.34 10.20
N ASN A 409 -14.45 8.25 10.65
CA ASN A 409 -13.82 8.21 11.97
C ASN A 409 -12.42 8.83 12.01
N TYR A 410 -11.82 9.22 10.88
CA TYR A 410 -10.48 9.82 10.82
C TYR A 410 -9.42 9.02 11.61
N TYR A 411 -9.47 7.68 11.58
CA TYR A 411 -8.44 6.85 12.22
C TYR A 411 -7.07 7.04 11.57
N MET A 412 -7.07 7.38 10.28
CA MET A 412 -5.88 7.73 9.51
C MET A 412 -6.17 8.95 8.64
N LEU A 413 -5.14 9.76 8.42
CA LEU A 413 -5.13 10.88 7.50
C LEU A 413 -4.75 10.37 6.10
N PRO A 414 -5.60 10.53 5.07
CA PRO A 414 -5.27 10.12 3.71
C PRO A 414 -4.24 11.06 3.08
N MET A 415 -3.13 10.50 2.61
CA MET A 415 -2.11 11.23 1.87
C MET A 415 -2.38 11.08 0.37
N TRP A 416 -1.82 10.07 -0.27
CA TRP A 416 -1.82 9.95 -1.74
C TRP A 416 -1.51 8.55 -2.25
N TYR A 417 -1.70 8.37 -3.55
CA TYR A 417 -1.29 7.20 -4.32
C TYR A 417 -0.86 7.58 -5.75
N MET A 418 -0.20 6.67 -6.44
CA MET A 418 0.14 6.83 -7.85
C MET A 418 -1.03 6.34 -8.70
N ALA A 419 -1.66 7.23 -9.47
CA ALA A 419 -2.81 6.86 -10.31
C ALA A 419 -2.41 6.41 -11.71
N GLN A 420 -1.11 6.41 -12.01
CA GLN A 420 -0.57 6.07 -13.32
C GLN A 420 0.60 5.11 -13.21
N ASP A 421 0.64 4.11 -14.07
CA ASP A 421 1.86 3.33 -14.27
C ASP A 421 2.75 4.10 -15.25
N ARG A 422 4.00 4.33 -14.84
CA ARG A 422 5.01 5.02 -15.65
C ARG A 422 6.11 4.05 -15.99
N LEU A 423 6.22 3.76 -17.29
CA LEU A 423 7.17 2.79 -17.81
C LEU A 423 8.00 3.45 -18.91
N ALA A 424 9.29 3.15 -18.93
CA ALA A 424 10.12 3.43 -20.09
C ALA A 424 10.95 2.21 -20.46
N TRP A 425 11.09 1.95 -21.75
CA TRP A 425 11.86 0.81 -22.24
C TRP A 425 12.47 1.08 -23.61
N TRP A 426 13.58 0.41 -23.90
CA TRP A 426 14.15 0.40 -25.24
C TRP A 426 13.24 -0.36 -26.20
N ASP A 427 12.94 0.20 -27.38
CA ASP A 427 11.97 -0.37 -28.35
C ASP A 427 12.51 -1.62 -29.05
N LYS A 428 12.63 -2.70 -28.28
CA LYS A 428 12.99 -4.06 -28.71
C LYS A 428 12.08 -5.11 -28.09
N PHE A 429 10.97 -4.68 -27.48
CA PHE A 429 9.96 -5.54 -26.91
C PHE A 429 8.59 -5.20 -27.48
N SER A 430 7.78 -6.26 -27.57
CA SER A 430 6.35 -6.16 -27.86
C SER A 430 5.58 -6.88 -26.74
N HIS A 431 4.31 -6.51 -26.60
CA HIS A 431 3.42 -7.02 -25.58
C HIS A 431 1.99 -7.15 -26.13
N PRO A 432 1.10 -7.89 -25.46
CA PRO A 432 -0.30 -7.99 -25.88
C PRO A 432 -0.97 -6.60 -25.91
N ALA A 433 -1.90 -6.42 -26.86
CA ALA A 433 -2.68 -5.18 -26.98
C ALA A 433 -3.57 -4.93 -25.76
N ILE A 434 -4.04 -6.01 -25.12
CA ILE A 434 -4.82 -5.94 -23.88
C ILE A 434 -3.87 -6.23 -22.73
N ARG A 435 -3.62 -5.20 -21.93
CA ARG A 435 -2.84 -5.32 -20.71
C ARG A 435 -3.68 -5.99 -19.60
N PRO A 436 -3.09 -6.83 -18.74
CA PRO A 436 -3.78 -7.33 -17.56
C PRO A 436 -4.25 -6.20 -16.65
N VAL A 437 -5.47 -6.29 -16.13
CA VAL A 437 -6.08 -5.24 -15.29
C VAL A 437 -5.25 -4.93 -14.04
N TYR A 438 -4.67 -5.94 -13.40
CA TYR A 438 -4.04 -5.82 -12.07
C TYR A 438 -2.51 -5.80 -12.07
N THR A 439 -1.85 -5.73 -13.23
CA THR A 439 -0.38 -5.78 -13.32
C THR A 439 0.14 -5.14 -14.62
N ILE A 440 1.42 -4.80 -14.67
CA ILE A 440 2.11 -4.39 -15.91
C ILE A 440 2.19 -5.55 -16.90
N GLY A 441 2.21 -6.79 -16.42
CA GLY A 441 2.21 -7.98 -17.26
C GLY A 441 3.53 -8.18 -18.01
N LEU A 442 4.66 -7.75 -17.45
CA LEU A 442 6.00 -7.88 -18.06
C LEU A 442 6.34 -9.33 -18.45
N ASP A 443 5.77 -10.31 -17.76
CA ASP A 443 5.91 -11.72 -18.07
C ASP A 443 5.19 -12.15 -19.35
N THR A 444 4.31 -11.31 -19.92
CA THR A 444 3.68 -11.52 -21.23
C THR A 444 4.43 -10.84 -22.38
N TRP A 445 5.45 -10.02 -22.08
CA TRP A 445 6.24 -9.34 -23.09
C TRP A 445 7.20 -10.32 -23.77
N TRP A 446 7.59 -10.03 -25.01
CA TRP A 446 8.59 -10.79 -25.77
C TRP A 446 9.57 -9.86 -26.49
N TYR A 447 10.77 -10.37 -26.75
CA TYR A 447 11.75 -9.68 -27.57
C TYR A 447 11.28 -9.66 -29.03
N ASP A 448 11.23 -8.48 -29.63
CA ASP A 448 10.74 -8.26 -30.99
C ASP A 448 11.93 -7.91 -31.90
N VAL A 449 12.34 -8.87 -32.71
CA VAL A 449 13.49 -8.74 -33.63
C VAL A 449 13.31 -7.60 -34.63
N ASN A 450 12.07 -7.29 -35.05
CA ASN A 450 11.80 -6.26 -36.03
C ASN A 450 11.89 -4.86 -35.42
N LYS A 451 11.45 -4.71 -34.17
CA LYS A 451 11.66 -3.47 -33.41
C LYS A 451 13.13 -3.28 -33.07
N ALA A 452 13.79 -4.32 -32.55
CA ALA A 452 15.20 -4.28 -32.20
C ALA A 452 16.09 -3.88 -33.38
N ALA A 453 15.79 -4.35 -34.59
CA ALA A 453 16.56 -4.00 -35.80
C ALA A 453 16.60 -2.49 -36.11
N LYS A 454 15.60 -1.72 -35.65
CA LYS A 454 15.53 -0.25 -35.81
C LYS A 454 16.44 0.49 -34.83
N LEU A 455 16.89 -0.18 -33.76
CA LEU A 455 17.80 0.41 -32.78
C LEU A 455 19.23 0.47 -33.34
N PRO A 456 20.07 1.41 -32.83
CA PRO A 456 21.51 1.44 -33.12
C PRO A 456 22.17 0.09 -32.82
N ALA A 457 23.19 -0.30 -33.58
CA ALA A 457 23.81 -1.63 -33.47
C ALA A 457 24.25 -1.99 -32.03
N ALA A 458 24.75 -1.01 -31.26
CA ALA A 458 25.16 -1.18 -29.87
C ALA A 458 23.97 -1.41 -28.88
N ARG A 459 22.72 -1.37 -29.36
CA ARG A 459 21.47 -1.37 -28.58
C ARG A 459 20.47 -2.46 -28.98
N ARG A 460 20.80 -3.25 -30.01
CA ARG A 460 19.96 -4.33 -30.51
C ARG A 460 19.83 -5.47 -29.51
#